data_AF-A0A1J5C213-F1
#
_entry.id   AF-A0A1J5C213-F1
#
_cell.length_a   1.000
_cell.length_b   1.000
_cell.length_c   1.000
_cell.angle_alpha   90.00
_cell.angle_beta   90.00
_cell.angle_gamma   90.00
#
_symmetry.space_group_name_H-M   'P 1'
#
loop_
_entity.id
_entity.type
_entity.pdbx_description
1 polymer ?
#
loop_
_entity_poly.entity_id
_entity_poly.type
_entity_poly.pdbx_seq_one_letter_code
_entity_poly.pdbx_strand_id
1 'polypeptide(L)'
;MWLGIALGVVVVVAIGLRVVGTARWAALVRTHTSLLESGNVGAQGRFPAPVRYDAHELEGLPASVQRYFRTVLTDGQPIIAGAAIEMTGTINMSATAEQWKPFTSRQRVVTRRPGFLWDAQVDMLPGVPAHVEDSYIAGNGSLYAKLFGLFTVANLHGEGEIARGEFMRYFAESPWYPTALLPSQGVRWEAVDDASASATIVDSPITLTLLFRFNNAGLIASVRSEARGAGVGKDGNMLMLPWDCGLSDYRPQDGMLIPMTGEAAWVRSEGRKAYFVGHVQKLRYAFLP
;
A
#
# COMPACT_ATOMS: atom_id res chain seq x y z
N MET A 1 -49.52 12.83 1.24
CA MET A 1 -49.55 11.44 0.71
C MET A 1 -48.54 11.24 -0.42
N TRP A 2 -48.64 11.99 -1.53
CA TRP A 2 -47.72 11.88 -2.68
C TRP A 2 -46.23 12.12 -2.37
N LEU A 3 -45.92 13.10 -1.52
CA LEU A 3 -44.53 13.39 -1.12
C LEU A 3 -43.89 12.24 -0.33
N GLY A 4 -44.67 11.56 0.52
CA GLY A 4 -44.21 10.41 1.30
C GLY A 4 -43.99 9.16 0.43
N ILE A 5 -44.86 8.95 -0.57
CA ILE A 5 -44.71 7.86 -1.55
C ILE A 5 -43.48 8.12 -2.43
N ALA A 6 -43.31 9.35 -2.92
CA ALA A 6 -42.15 9.73 -3.72
C ALA A 6 -40.83 9.57 -2.93
N LEU A 7 -40.81 10.01 -1.67
CA LEU A 7 -39.65 9.81 -0.79
C LEU A 7 -39.38 8.31 -0.54
N GLY A 8 -40.43 7.51 -0.31
CA GLY A 8 -40.31 6.06 -0.16
C GLY A 8 -39.71 5.38 -1.40
N VAL A 9 -40.17 5.75 -2.60
CA VAL A 9 -39.62 5.25 -3.87
C VAL A 9 -38.15 5.64 -4.03
N VAL A 10 -37.78 6.89 -3.72
CA VAL A 10 -36.39 7.35 -3.79
C VAL A 10 -35.51 6.55 -2.82
N VAL A 11 -35.98 6.27 -1.61
CA VAL A 11 -35.25 5.46 -0.63
C VAL A 11 -35.07 4.02 -1.13
N VAL A 12 -36.12 3.38 -1.65
CA VAL A 12 -36.02 2.01 -2.20
C VAL A 12 -35.05 1.96 -3.39
N VAL A 13 -35.12 2.95 -4.30
CA VAL A 13 -34.20 3.05 -5.43
C VAL A 13 -32.76 3.25 -4.94
N ALA A 14 -32.53 4.12 -3.95
CA ALA A 14 -31.20 4.35 -3.38
C ALA A 14 -30.64 3.08 -2.70
N ILE A 15 -31.47 2.34 -1.97
CA ILE A 15 -31.10 1.04 -1.37
C ILE A 15 -30.76 0.04 -2.48
N GLY A 16 -31.60 -0.07 -3.52
CA GLY A 16 -31.37 -0.96 -4.65
C GLY A 16 -30.06 -0.67 -5.37
N LEU A 17 -29.79 0.61 -5.67
CA LEU A 17 -28.53 1.05 -6.27
C LEU A 17 -27.33 0.71 -5.39
N ARG A 18 -27.44 0.91 -4.08
CA ARG A 18 -26.38 0.55 -3.13
C ARG A 18 -26.11 -0.96 -3.12
N VAL A 19 -27.15 -1.79 -3.07
CA VAL A 19 -27.00 -3.26 -3.05
C VAL A 19 -26.37 -3.78 -4.35
N VAL A 20 -26.86 -3.32 -5.50
CA VAL A 20 -26.29 -3.72 -6.80
C VAL A 20 -24.85 -3.23 -6.93
N GLY A 21 -24.59 -1.99 -6.49
CA GLY A 21 -23.27 -1.39 -6.51
C GLY A 21 -22.25 -2.12 -5.65
N THR A 22 -22.59 -2.45 -4.40
CA THR A 22 -21.69 -3.23 -3.53
C THR A 22 -21.45 -4.64 -4.06
N ALA A 23 -22.46 -5.29 -4.64
CA ALA A 23 -22.31 -6.61 -5.26
C ALA A 23 -21.34 -6.58 -6.46
N ARG A 24 -21.49 -5.58 -7.35
CA ARG A 24 -20.59 -5.39 -8.50
C ARG A 24 -19.18 -5.04 -8.07
N TRP A 25 -19.02 -4.19 -7.05
CA TRP A 25 -17.73 -3.87 -6.46
C TRP A 25 -17.05 -5.11 -5.90
N ALA A 26 -17.76 -5.88 -5.07
CA ALA A 26 -17.21 -7.09 -4.47
C ALA A 26 -16.82 -8.15 -5.52
N ALA A 27 -17.54 -8.23 -6.64
CA ALA A 27 -17.17 -9.12 -7.74
C ALA A 27 -15.88 -8.68 -8.45
N LEU A 28 -15.69 -7.38 -8.64
CA LEU A 28 -14.48 -6.79 -9.21
C LEU A 28 -13.27 -7.09 -8.29
N VAL A 29 -13.38 -6.73 -7.02
CA VAL A 29 -12.31 -6.95 -6.02
C VAL A 29 -11.97 -8.43 -5.90
N ARG A 30 -12.96 -9.35 -5.88
CA ARG A 30 -12.70 -10.79 -5.86
C ARG A 30 -11.91 -11.25 -7.08
N THR A 31 -12.26 -10.77 -8.26
CA THR A 31 -11.56 -11.12 -9.50
C THR A 31 -10.10 -10.69 -9.43
N HIS A 32 -9.85 -9.43 -9.06
CA HIS A 32 -8.50 -8.89 -8.99
C HIS A 32 -7.68 -9.51 -7.85
N THR A 33 -8.32 -9.83 -6.72
CA THR A 33 -7.69 -10.57 -5.61
C THR A 33 -7.23 -11.96 -6.08
N SER A 34 -8.08 -12.69 -6.82
CA SER A 34 -7.68 -13.99 -7.38
C SER A 34 -6.51 -13.86 -8.36
N LEU A 35 -6.47 -12.80 -9.17
CA LEU A 35 -5.33 -12.52 -10.05
C LEU A 35 -4.05 -12.27 -9.24
N LEU A 36 -4.11 -11.42 -8.22
CA LEU A 36 -3.00 -11.15 -7.30
C LEU A 36 -2.47 -12.44 -6.66
N GLU A 37 -3.37 -13.26 -6.12
CA GLU A 37 -3.02 -14.50 -5.43
C GLU A 37 -2.48 -15.57 -6.39
N SER A 38 -2.99 -15.65 -7.62
CA SER A 38 -2.48 -16.57 -8.64
C SER A 38 -1.03 -16.28 -9.02
N GLY A 39 -0.61 -15.01 -8.94
CA GLY A 39 0.79 -14.61 -9.14
C GLY A 39 1.74 -15.08 -8.03
N ASN A 40 1.22 -15.44 -6.86
CA ASN A 40 2.03 -15.91 -5.72
C ASN A 40 2.40 -17.40 -5.84
N VAL A 41 1.65 -18.16 -6.64
CA VAL A 41 1.95 -19.54 -7.00
C VAL A 41 2.89 -19.51 -8.20
N GLY A 42 4.20 -19.61 -7.96
CA GLY A 42 5.19 -19.58 -9.03
C GLY A 42 4.90 -20.63 -10.11
N ALA A 43 5.25 -20.31 -11.36
CA ALA A 43 4.99 -21.15 -12.56
C ALA A 43 5.56 -22.58 -12.50
N GLN A 44 6.37 -22.92 -11.49
CA GLN A 44 6.92 -24.25 -11.26
C GLN A 44 6.76 -24.79 -9.82
N GLY A 45 5.97 -24.14 -8.95
CA GLY A 45 5.78 -24.61 -7.57
C GLY A 45 7.05 -24.62 -6.70
N ARG A 46 8.18 -24.09 -7.19
CA ARG A 46 9.41 -23.94 -6.40
C ARG A 46 9.34 -22.68 -5.57
N PHE A 47 9.60 -22.82 -4.27
CA PHE A 47 9.72 -21.72 -3.35
C PHE A 47 11.12 -21.06 -3.53
N PRO A 48 11.25 -19.72 -3.61
CA PRO A 48 12.57 -19.08 -3.54
C PRO A 48 13.21 -19.48 -2.22
N ALA A 49 14.43 -20.01 -2.29
CA ALA A 49 15.28 -20.15 -1.12
C ALA A 49 15.93 -18.78 -0.86
N PRO A 50 16.01 -18.32 0.39
CA PRO A 50 15.63 -19.01 1.62
C PRO A 50 14.15 -18.81 2.01
N VAL A 51 13.58 -19.80 2.72
CA VAL A 51 12.21 -19.74 3.29
C VAL A 51 12.19 -19.17 4.72
N ARG A 52 13.36 -18.97 5.31
CA ARG A 52 13.56 -18.37 6.63
C ARG A 52 14.64 -17.29 6.54
N TYR A 53 14.46 -16.25 7.34
CA TYR A 53 15.48 -15.24 7.56
C TYR A 53 16.70 -15.85 8.27
N ASP A 54 17.89 -15.52 7.77
CA ASP A 54 19.18 -15.88 8.36
C ASP A 54 19.93 -14.58 8.68
N ALA A 55 20.23 -14.35 9.95
CA ALA A 55 20.89 -13.13 10.41
C ALA A 55 22.26 -12.87 9.75
N HIS A 56 22.92 -13.89 9.19
CA HIS A 56 24.16 -13.71 8.42
C HIS A 56 23.97 -12.87 7.15
N GLU A 57 22.75 -12.80 6.59
CA GLU A 57 22.51 -11.95 5.41
C GLU A 57 22.59 -10.45 5.71
N LEU A 58 22.67 -10.08 6.99
CA LEU A 58 22.91 -8.70 7.42
C LEU A 58 24.37 -8.29 7.34
N GLU A 59 25.30 -9.24 7.22
CA GLU A 59 26.73 -8.95 7.12
C GLU A 59 27.03 -8.10 5.89
N GLY A 60 27.75 -7.00 6.07
CA GLY A 60 28.08 -6.06 4.99
C GLY A 60 26.97 -5.06 4.63
N LEU A 61 25.75 -5.17 5.19
CA LEU A 61 24.71 -4.15 5.02
C LEU A 61 25.07 -2.86 5.79
N PRO A 62 24.50 -1.69 5.41
CA PRO A 62 24.66 -0.46 6.18
C PRO A 62 24.28 -0.64 7.65
N ALA A 63 25.02 0.02 8.56
CA ALA A 63 24.83 -0.17 10.00
C ALA A 63 23.40 0.13 10.47
N SER A 64 22.75 1.14 9.89
CA SER A 64 21.33 1.48 10.13
C SER A 64 20.38 0.36 9.74
N VAL A 65 20.62 -0.28 8.59
CA VAL A 65 19.85 -1.40 8.06
C VAL A 65 20.04 -2.65 8.94
N GLN A 66 21.26 -2.94 9.37
CA GLN A 66 21.52 -4.05 10.30
C GLN A 66 20.78 -3.86 11.63
N ARG A 67 20.84 -2.65 12.21
CA ARG A 67 20.12 -2.31 13.45
C ARG A 67 18.61 -2.53 13.28
N TYR A 68 18.05 -2.11 12.15
CA TYR A 68 16.64 -2.32 11.83
C TYR A 68 16.26 -3.79 11.84
N PHE A 69 16.91 -4.63 11.04
CA PHE A 69 16.52 -6.04 10.94
C PHE A 69 16.71 -6.80 12.24
N ARG A 70 17.78 -6.53 13.01
CA ARG A 70 17.98 -7.12 14.35
C ARG A 70 16.93 -6.67 15.36
N THR A 71 16.31 -5.51 15.16
CA THR A 71 15.26 -5.00 16.05
C THR A 71 13.88 -5.55 15.68
N VAL A 72 13.59 -5.71 14.38
CA VAL A 72 12.24 -6.05 13.90
C VAL A 72 12.03 -7.52 13.55
N LEU A 73 13.10 -8.32 13.40
CA LEU A 73 13.06 -9.75 13.11
C LEU A 73 13.83 -10.56 14.16
N THR A 74 13.43 -11.82 14.31
CA THR A 74 14.17 -12.84 15.06
C THR A 74 14.85 -13.78 14.07
N ASP A 75 16.10 -14.20 14.34
CA ASP A 75 16.78 -15.18 13.50
C ASP A 75 15.93 -16.45 13.30
N GLY A 76 15.88 -16.97 12.07
CA GLY A 76 15.01 -18.09 11.69
C GLY A 76 13.53 -17.73 11.48
N GLN A 77 13.14 -16.45 11.57
CA GLN A 77 11.77 -15.99 11.26
C GLN A 77 11.34 -16.50 9.88
N PRO A 78 10.16 -17.13 9.75
CA PRO A 78 9.63 -17.51 8.45
C PRO A 78 9.46 -16.30 7.53
N ILE A 79 9.86 -16.44 6.26
CA ILE A 79 9.66 -15.38 5.27
C ILE A 79 8.15 -15.21 5.01
N ILE A 80 7.68 -13.97 5.05
CA ILE A 80 6.29 -13.62 4.75
C ILE A 80 6.04 -13.87 3.26
N ALA A 81 5.04 -14.70 2.94
CA ALA A 81 4.52 -14.97 1.61
C ALA A 81 3.44 -13.96 1.18
N GLY A 82 2.72 -13.43 2.17
CA GLY A 82 1.67 -12.45 1.97
C GLY A 82 1.11 -11.93 3.28
N ALA A 83 0.37 -10.82 3.20
CA ALA A 83 -0.25 -10.17 4.33
C ALA A 83 -1.70 -9.77 4.01
N ALA A 84 -2.56 -9.85 5.02
CA ALA A 84 -3.90 -9.27 5.00
C ALA A 84 -3.98 -8.18 6.08
N ILE A 85 -4.25 -6.95 5.66
CA ILE A 85 -4.23 -5.77 6.52
C ILE A 85 -5.60 -5.11 6.51
N GLU A 86 -6.18 -4.87 7.69
CA GLU A 86 -7.40 -4.07 7.85
C GLU A 86 -7.00 -2.72 8.46
N MET A 87 -7.45 -1.62 7.86
CA MET A 87 -7.10 -0.28 8.31
C MET A 87 -8.32 0.63 8.42
N THR A 88 -8.17 1.64 9.26
CA THR A 88 -9.03 2.81 9.33
C THR A 88 -8.17 4.04 9.21
N GLY A 89 -8.70 5.14 8.68
CA GLY A 89 -7.92 6.36 8.61
C GLY A 89 -8.67 7.50 7.98
N THR A 90 -7.91 8.50 7.55
CA THR A 90 -8.42 9.66 6.83
C THR A 90 -7.61 9.92 5.58
N ILE A 91 -8.29 10.29 4.50
CA ILE A 91 -7.68 10.71 3.24
C ILE A 91 -8.17 12.11 2.87
N ASN A 92 -7.27 12.99 2.45
CA ASN A 92 -7.62 14.32 1.97
C ASN A 92 -7.99 14.23 0.49
N MET A 93 -9.24 14.57 0.18
CA MET A 93 -9.78 14.54 -1.18
C MET A 93 -9.47 15.80 -1.99
N SER A 94 -8.75 16.77 -1.41
CA SER A 94 -8.40 18.03 -2.06
C SER A 94 -6.89 18.25 -2.14
N ALA A 95 -6.42 18.72 -3.30
CA ALA A 95 -5.04 19.12 -3.49
C ALA A 95 -4.72 20.48 -2.82
N THR A 96 -5.70 21.39 -2.79
CA THR A 96 -5.52 22.79 -2.38
C THR A 96 -6.12 23.12 -1.02
N ALA A 97 -7.13 22.36 -0.57
CA ALA A 97 -7.83 22.58 0.70
C ALA A 97 -7.71 21.37 1.64
N GLU A 98 -8.18 21.52 2.87
CA GLU A 98 -8.34 20.41 3.80
C GLU A 98 -9.74 19.82 3.66
N GLN A 99 -9.84 18.69 2.98
CA GLN A 99 -11.09 17.92 2.85
C GLN A 99 -10.84 16.47 3.26
N TRP A 100 -10.49 16.29 4.53
CA TRP A 100 -10.28 14.98 5.13
C TRP A 100 -11.58 14.19 5.23
N LYS A 101 -11.56 12.97 4.72
CA LYS A 101 -12.67 12.02 4.76
C LYS A 101 -12.22 10.72 5.41
N PRO A 102 -13.02 10.15 6.33
CA PRO A 102 -12.68 8.88 6.94
C PRO A 102 -12.81 7.75 5.92
N PHE A 103 -12.00 6.71 6.10
CA PHE A 103 -12.07 5.50 5.32
C PHE A 103 -11.89 4.25 6.18
N THR A 104 -12.38 3.13 5.66
CA THR A 104 -12.03 1.78 6.10
C THR A 104 -11.49 1.00 4.92
N SER A 105 -10.50 0.13 5.12
CA SER A 105 -9.91 -0.65 4.02
C SER A 105 -9.50 -2.05 4.41
N ARG A 106 -9.40 -2.90 3.39
CA ARG A 106 -8.79 -4.23 3.43
C ARG A 106 -7.73 -4.30 2.35
N GLN A 107 -6.51 -4.64 2.73
CA GLN A 107 -5.39 -4.80 1.83
C GLN A 107 -4.94 -6.25 1.80
N ARG A 108 -4.65 -6.76 0.61
CA ARG A 108 -3.93 -8.02 0.39
C ARG A 108 -2.59 -7.71 -0.23
N VAL A 109 -1.55 -8.37 0.24
CA VAL A 109 -0.17 -8.23 -0.23
C VAL A 109 0.37 -9.62 -0.52
N VAL A 110 1.16 -9.74 -1.59
CA VAL A 110 1.97 -10.92 -1.89
C VAL A 110 3.40 -10.47 -2.17
N THR A 111 4.37 -11.22 -1.66
CA THR A 111 5.78 -10.76 -1.60
C THR A 111 6.67 -11.36 -2.67
N ARG A 112 6.36 -12.56 -3.16
CA ARG A 112 7.18 -13.28 -4.14
C ARG A 112 7.20 -12.65 -5.51
N ARG A 113 6.01 -12.36 -6.00
CA ARG A 113 5.79 -11.50 -7.15
C ARG A 113 5.22 -10.22 -6.56
N PRO A 114 6.04 -9.19 -6.31
CA PRO A 114 5.60 -7.98 -5.62
C PRO A 114 4.24 -7.51 -6.09
N GLY A 115 3.31 -7.36 -5.16
CA GLY A 115 1.95 -6.98 -5.49
C GLY A 115 1.07 -6.74 -4.29
N PHE A 116 0.08 -5.89 -4.49
CA PHE A 116 -0.95 -5.65 -3.50
C PHE A 116 -2.28 -5.27 -4.17
N LEU A 117 -3.35 -5.40 -3.41
CA LEU A 117 -4.66 -4.84 -3.70
C LEU A 117 -5.20 -4.21 -2.42
N TRP A 118 -5.49 -2.92 -2.47
CA TRP A 118 -6.10 -2.15 -1.40
C TRP A 118 -7.54 -1.80 -1.78
N ASP A 119 -8.50 -2.44 -1.12
CA ASP A 119 -9.94 -2.19 -1.26
C ASP A 119 -10.41 -1.30 -0.11
N ALA A 120 -10.92 -0.12 -0.44
CA ALA A 120 -11.35 0.87 0.54
C ALA A 120 -12.74 1.42 0.28
N GLN A 121 -13.39 1.80 1.37
CA GLN A 121 -14.60 2.60 1.37
C GLN A 121 -14.31 3.94 2.04
N VAL A 122 -14.51 5.04 1.31
CA VAL A 122 -14.35 6.42 1.77
C VAL A 122 -15.73 7.04 1.94
N ASP A 123 -15.98 7.67 3.08
CA ASP A 123 -17.27 8.30 3.36
C ASP A 123 -17.29 9.73 2.80
N MET A 124 -17.79 9.90 1.57
CA MET A 124 -17.79 11.19 0.89
C MET A 124 -18.77 12.17 1.55
N LEU A 125 -19.99 11.70 1.79
CA LEU A 125 -21.10 12.38 2.47
C LEU A 125 -21.90 11.35 3.29
N PRO A 126 -22.75 11.76 4.25
CA PRO A 126 -23.62 10.84 4.98
C PRO A 126 -24.43 9.94 4.03
N GLY A 127 -24.19 8.63 4.08
CA GLY A 127 -24.87 7.63 3.24
C GLY A 127 -24.33 7.49 1.81
N VAL A 128 -23.27 8.21 1.44
CA VAL A 128 -22.67 8.20 0.08
C VAL A 128 -21.23 7.67 0.15
N PRO A 129 -21.02 6.35 0.01
CA PRO A 129 -19.69 5.77 -0.03
C PRO A 129 -19.06 5.93 -1.42
N ALA A 130 -17.77 6.25 -1.46
CA ALA A 130 -16.91 5.98 -2.61
C ALA A 130 -16.11 4.72 -2.33
N HIS A 131 -16.14 3.78 -3.27
CA HIS A 131 -15.31 2.60 -3.25
C HIS A 131 -14.04 2.87 -4.06
N VAL A 132 -12.88 2.52 -3.52
CA VAL A 132 -11.58 2.72 -4.16
C VAL A 132 -10.81 1.42 -4.12
N GLU A 133 -10.33 0.98 -5.27
CA GLU A 133 -9.38 -0.10 -5.40
C GLU A 133 -8.09 0.50 -5.95
N ASP A 134 -7.01 0.31 -5.22
CA ASP A 134 -5.66 0.66 -5.65
C ASP A 134 -4.80 -0.60 -5.62
N SER A 135 -4.02 -0.87 -6.67
CA SER A 135 -3.35 -2.15 -6.81
C SER A 135 -2.12 -2.11 -7.71
N TYR A 136 -1.17 -2.99 -7.38
CA TYR A 136 -0.08 -3.39 -8.27
C TYR A 136 -0.16 -4.91 -8.45
N ILE A 137 -0.48 -5.36 -9.67
CA ILE A 137 -0.69 -6.77 -9.97
C ILE A 137 0.06 -7.08 -11.26
N ALA A 138 1.02 -8.00 -11.18
CA ALA A 138 1.67 -8.57 -12.35
C ALA A 138 2.28 -7.51 -13.30
N GLY A 139 2.96 -6.48 -12.77
CA GLY A 139 3.57 -5.42 -13.57
C GLY A 139 2.63 -4.25 -13.92
N ASN A 140 1.34 -4.33 -13.54
CA ASN A 140 0.34 -3.32 -13.87
C ASN A 140 -0.13 -2.60 -12.61
N GLY A 141 -0.17 -1.27 -12.66
CA GLY A 141 -0.79 -0.43 -11.64
C GLY A 141 -2.25 -0.15 -11.98
N SER A 142 -3.13 -0.07 -10.99
CA SER A 142 -4.54 0.27 -11.21
C SER A 142 -5.10 1.10 -10.06
N LEU A 143 -5.85 2.15 -10.41
CA LEU A 143 -6.67 2.94 -9.51
C LEU A 143 -8.10 3.03 -10.05
N TYR A 144 -9.01 2.33 -9.39
CA TYR A 144 -10.44 2.38 -9.66
C TYR A 144 -11.15 3.10 -8.53
N ALA A 145 -11.91 4.15 -8.83
CA ALA A 145 -12.79 4.79 -7.86
C ALA A 145 -14.22 4.82 -8.39
N LYS A 146 -15.19 4.36 -7.59
CA LYS A 146 -16.61 4.33 -7.94
C LYS A 146 -17.50 4.85 -6.82
N LEU A 147 -18.39 5.78 -7.13
CA LEU A 147 -19.45 6.22 -6.21
C LEU A 147 -20.54 5.14 -6.14
N PHE A 148 -20.94 4.76 -4.93
CA PHE A 148 -21.84 3.63 -4.66
C PHE A 148 -21.40 2.29 -5.28
N GLY A 149 -20.15 2.16 -5.78
CA GLY A 149 -19.71 0.98 -6.52
C GLY A 149 -20.23 0.89 -7.96
N LEU A 150 -20.96 1.91 -8.44
CA LEU A 150 -21.59 1.93 -9.76
C LEU A 150 -21.00 2.98 -10.70
N PHE A 151 -20.88 4.23 -10.23
CA PHE A 151 -20.54 5.37 -11.08
C PHE A 151 -19.04 5.64 -11.00
N THR A 152 -18.32 5.44 -12.11
CA THR A 152 -16.87 5.63 -12.19
C THR A 152 -16.49 7.10 -11.96
N VAL A 153 -15.60 7.32 -11.00
CA VAL A 153 -14.95 8.60 -10.68
C VAL A 153 -13.52 8.62 -11.21
N ALA A 154 -12.81 7.50 -11.09
CA ALA A 154 -11.48 7.30 -11.66
C ALA A 154 -11.35 5.86 -12.17
N ASN A 155 -10.62 5.70 -13.27
CA ASN A 155 -10.30 4.42 -13.86
C ASN A 155 -8.96 4.56 -14.60
N LEU A 156 -7.87 4.38 -13.85
CA LEU A 156 -6.51 4.38 -14.37
C LEU A 156 -5.99 2.96 -14.25
N HIS A 157 -5.40 2.42 -15.31
CA HIS A 157 -4.84 1.07 -15.31
C HIS A 157 -3.78 0.95 -16.40
N GLY A 158 -2.74 0.19 -16.11
CA GLY A 158 -1.78 -0.27 -17.11
C GLY A 158 -0.34 -0.28 -16.60
N GLU A 159 0.58 -0.34 -17.55
CA GLU A 159 2.03 -0.26 -17.32
C GLU A 159 2.50 1.21 -17.22
N GLY A 160 3.82 1.43 -17.20
CA GLY A 160 4.40 2.77 -17.19
C GLY A 160 4.31 3.46 -15.83
N GLU A 161 3.99 4.76 -15.81
CA GLU A 161 4.07 5.58 -14.59
C GLU A 161 3.05 5.18 -13.51
N ILE A 162 1.86 4.70 -13.87
CA ILE A 162 0.89 4.21 -12.88
C ILE A 162 1.41 2.93 -12.21
N ALA A 163 1.96 1.99 -12.99
CA ALA A 163 2.60 0.79 -12.46
C ALA A 163 3.82 1.13 -11.59
N ARG A 164 4.64 2.08 -12.02
CA ARG A 164 5.80 2.57 -11.27
C ARG A 164 5.38 3.19 -9.93
N GLY A 165 4.31 3.99 -9.93
CA GLY A 165 3.72 4.58 -8.74
C GLY A 165 3.20 3.52 -7.78
N GLU A 166 2.43 2.54 -8.25
CA GLU A 166 1.89 1.52 -7.37
C GLU A 166 2.96 0.53 -6.86
N PHE A 167 3.94 0.18 -7.68
CA PHE A 167 5.09 -0.58 -7.19
C PHE A 167 5.90 0.20 -6.15
N MET A 168 6.00 1.52 -6.29
CA MET A 168 6.64 2.39 -5.29
C MET A 168 5.85 2.43 -3.98
N ARG A 169 4.51 2.38 -4.05
CA ARG A 169 3.66 2.27 -2.86
C ARG A 169 3.91 0.92 -2.16
N TYR A 170 3.85 -0.18 -2.90
CA TYR A 170 4.19 -1.52 -2.39
C TYR A 170 5.54 -1.52 -1.66
N PHE A 171 6.57 -0.89 -2.25
CA PHE A 171 7.89 -0.92 -1.65
C PHE A 171 8.00 -0.03 -0.39
N ALA A 172 7.34 1.13 -0.38
CA ALA A 172 7.29 2.01 0.79
C ALA A 172 6.48 1.42 1.96
N GLU A 173 5.50 0.56 1.68
CA GLU A 173 4.67 -0.14 2.69
C GLU A 173 5.31 -1.41 3.26
N SER A 174 6.45 -1.83 2.71
CA SER A 174 7.17 -3.05 3.13
C SER A 174 7.54 -3.15 4.62
N PRO A 175 7.63 -2.07 5.42
CA PRO A 175 7.75 -2.20 6.88
C PRO A 175 6.55 -2.91 7.55
N TRP A 176 5.39 -3.02 6.91
CA TRP A 176 4.29 -3.89 7.37
C TRP A 176 4.52 -5.38 7.08
N TYR A 177 5.46 -5.73 6.22
CA TYR A 177 5.85 -7.10 5.87
C TYR A 177 7.39 -7.18 5.75
N PRO A 178 8.11 -6.99 6.87
CA PRO A 178 9.51 -6.58 6.87
C PRO A 178 10.48 -7.60 6.25
N THR A 179 10.13 -8.89 6.18
CA THR A 179 10.98 -9.88 5.51
C THR A 179 11.13 -9.61 4.01
N ALA A 180 10.18 -8.90 3.38
CA ALA A 180 10.30 -8.51 1.96
C ALA A 180 11.41 -7.47 1.70
N LEU A 181 11.95 -6.84 2.76
CA LEU A 181 13.08 -5.91 2.66
C LEU A 181 14.45 -6.59 2.66
N LEU A 182 14.51 -7.90 2.92
CA LEU A 182 15.76 -8.63 3.07
C LEU A 182 16.50 -8.79 1.73
N PRO A 183 17.85 -8.82 1.73
CA PRO A 183 18.64 -9.05 0.52
C PRO A 183 18.28 -10.34 -0.21
N SER A 184 18.02 -11.41 0.54
CA SER A 184 17.54 -12.68 -0.02
C SER A 184 16.22 -12.59 -0.77
N GLN A 185 15.42 -11.54 -0.53
CA GLN A 185 14.17 -11.26 -1.23
C GLN A 185 14.35 -10.26 -2.39
N GLY A 186 15.59 -9.95 -2.77
CA GLY A 186 15.92 -9.18 -3.96
C GLY A 186 16.18 -7.68 -3.70
N VAL A 187 16.19 -7.23 -2.45
CA VAL A 187 16.45 -5.83 -2.10
C VAL A 187 17.94 -5.56 -1.96
N ARG A 188 18.44 -4.54 -2.66
CA ARG A 188 19.84 -4.10 -2.56
C ARG A 188 19.93 -2.83 -1.74
N TRP A 189 20.75 -2.84 -0.70
CA TRP A 189 20.93 -1.72 0.22
C TRP A 189 22.27 -1.03 0.00
N GLU A 190 22.27 0.30 0.01
CA GLU A 190 23.45 1.15 -0.09
C GLU A 190 23.40 2.24 0.99
N ALA A 191 24.52 2.44 1.68
CA ALA A 191 24.61 3.47 2.72
C ALA A 191 24.53 4.87 2.12
N VAL A 192 23.79 5.76 2.77
CA VAL A 192 23.78 7.20 2.44
C VAL A 192 24.44 7.99 3.57
N ASP A 193 24.02 7.75 4.81
CA ASP A 193 24.63 8.29 6.02
C ASP A 193 24.35 7.35 7.23
N ASP A 194 24.69 7.79 8.45
CA ASP A 194 24.55 6.99 9.68
C ASP A 194 23.10 6.59 10.03
N ALA A 195 22.12 7.36 9.53
CA ALA A 195 20.71 7.24 9.81
C ALA A 195 19.86 7.02 8.54
N SER A 196 20.47 6.85 7.37
CA SER A 196 19.74 6.63 6.12
C SER A 196 20.47 5.69 5.14
N ALA A 197 19.68 4.99 4.35
CA ALA A 197 20.16 4.08 3.32
C ALA A 197 19.20 4.07 2.13
N SER A 198 19.75 3.92 0.93
CA SER A 198 18.97 3.68 -0.28
C SER A 198 18.70 2.19 -0.41
N ALA A 199 17.47 1.82 -0.74
CA ALA A 199 17.10 0.45 -1.04
C ALA A 199 16.58 0.37 -2.47
N THR A 200 17.04 -0.63 -3.22
CA THR A 200 16.65 -0.88 -4.62
C THR A 200 15.95 -2.21 -4.76
N ILE A 201 14.82 -2.23 -5.45
CA ILE A 201 14.03 -3.43 -5.80
C ILE A 201 13.70 -3.42 -7.30
N VAL A 202 13.55 -4.60 -7.89
CA VAL A 202 13.26 -4.77 -9.32
C VAL A 202 12.07 -5.70 -9.50
N ASP A 203 11.07 -5.26 -10.26
CA ASP A 203 10.03 -6.10 -10.84
C ASP A 203 9.93 -5.75 -12.33
N SER A 204 10.66 -6.51 -13.16
CA SER A 204 10.95 -6.17 -14.55
C SER A 204 9.68 -5.78 -15.34
N PRO A 205 9.67 -4.62 -16.04
CA PRO A 205 10.82 -3.75 -16.35
C PRO A 205 11.10 -2.64 -15.31
N ILE A 206 10.40 -2.62 -14.18
CA ILE A 206 10.44 -1.50 -13.23
C ILE A 206 11.54 -1.70 -12.18
N THR A 207 12.51 -0.80 -12.18
CA THR A 207 13.50 -0.66 -11.09
C THR A 207 13.18 0.56 -10.24
N LEU A 208 13.14 0.39 -8.93
CA LEU A 208 12.88 1.45 -7.96
C LEU A 208 13.99 1.53 -6.94
N THR A 209 14.40 2.76 -6.64
CA THR A 209 15.28 3.07 -5.51
C THR A 209 14.58 4.09 -4.62
N LEU A 210 14.44 3.80 -3.34
CA LEU A 210 13.84 4.68 -2.34
C LEU A 210 14.83 4.94 -1.21
N LEU A 211 14.75 6.13 -0.60
CA LEU A 211 15.52 6.50 0.56
C LEU A 211 14.77 6.12 1.84
N PHE A 212 15.38 5.26 2.65
CA PHE A 212 14.88 4.88 3.96
C PHE A 212 15.63 5.63 5.04
N ARG A 213 14.90 6.23 6.00
CA ARG A 213 15.48 6.90 7.16
C ARG A 213 15.11 6.16 8.43
N PHE A 214 16.07 6.04 9.32
CA PHE A 214 15.97 5.27 10.56
C PHE A 214 16.04 6.22 11.76
N ASN A 215 15.23 5.94 12.79
CA ASN A 215 15.29 6.69 14.04
C ASN A 215 16.33 6.10 15.01
N ASN A 216 16.48 6.74 16.17
CA ASN A 216 17.43 6.33 17.21
C ASN A 216 17.13 4.94 17.81
N ALA A 217 15.88 4.45 17.68
CA ALA A 217 15.51 3.09 18.09
C ALA A 217 15.85 2.04 17.02
N GLY A 218 16.48 2.44 15.90
CA GLY A 218 16.80 1.56 14.79
C GLY A 218 15.61 1.24 13.90
N LEU A 219 14.47 1.92 14.06
CA LEU A 219 13.25 1.65 13.29
C LEU A 219 13.16 2.57 12.07
N ILE A 220 12.56 2.10 10.98
CA ILE A 220 12.27 2.96 9.83
C ILE A 220 11.27 4.03 10.26
N ALA A 221 11.66 5.30 10.15
CA ALA A 221 10.82 6.44 10.46
C ALA A 221 10.13 7.00 9.21
N SER A 222 10.81 6.95 8.06
CA SER A 222 10.24 7.40 6.79
C SER A 222 10.83 6.69 5.58
N VAL A 223 10.03 6.57 4.52
CA VAL A 223 10.48 6.13 3.19
C VAL A 223 10.17 7.23 2.17
N ARG A 224 11.13 7.60 1.34
CA ARG A 224 11.02 8.74 0.42
C ARG A 224 11.41 8.39 -1.01
N SER A 225 10.66 8.95 -1.94
CA SER A 225 11.02 9.08 -3.36
C SER A 225 11.21 10.55 -3.71
N GLU A 226 12.21 10.88 -4.52
CA GLU A 226 12.35 12.25 -5.07
C GLU A 226 11.41 12.51 -6.25
N ALA A 227 10.84 11.45 -6.85
CA ALA A 227 9.98 11.57 -8.02
C ALA A 227 8.90 10.49 -8.01
N ARG A 228 7.67 10.87 -7.68
CA ARG A 228 6.44 10.07 -7.87
C ARG A 228 5.44 10.89 -8.66
N GLY A 229 4.75 10.26 -9.60
CA GLY A 229 3.68 10.89 -10.38
C GLY A 229 2.52 11.32 -9.47
N ALA A 230 2.28 12.62 -9.37
CA ALA A 230 1.09 13.19 -8.78
C ALA A 230 0.14 13.62 -9.91
N GLY A 231 -1.12 13.18 -9.88
CA GLY A 231 -2.12 13.66 -10.83
C GLY A 231 -2.33 15.17 -10.70
N VAL A 232 -2.22 15.91 -11.80
CA VAL A 232 -2.44 17.36 -11.85
C VAL A 232 -3.58 17.69 -12.81
N GLY A 233 -4.63 18.31 -12.28
CA GLY A 233 -5.77 18.76 -13.07
C GLY A 233 -6.65 17.62 -13.59
N LYS A 234 -7.50 17.92 -14.58
CA LYS A 234 -8.41 16.95 -15.22
C LYS A 234 -7.86 16.34 -16.51
N ASP A 235 -6.71 16.82 -16.97
CA ASP A 235 -6.18 16.53 -18.31
C ASP A 235 -5.26 15.30 -18.33
N GLY A 236 -5.17 14.56 -17.21
CA GLY A 236 -4.37 13.34 -17.10
C GLY A 236 -2.86 13.57 -16.99
N ASN A 237 -2.40 14.82 -16.93
CA ASN A 237 -1.00 15.16 -16.76
C ASN A 237 -0.51 14.77 -15.36
N MET A 238 0.63 14.08 -15.30
CA MET A 238 1.32 13.76 -14.05
C MET A 238 2.49 14.72 -13.84
N LEU A 239 2.57 15.27 -12.63
CA LEU A 239 3.72 16.03 -12.18
C LEU A 239 4.55 15.14 -11.26
N MET A 240 5.82 14.96 -11.58
CA MET A 240 6.74 14.22 -10.72
C MET A 240 7.09 15.10 -9.53
N LEU A 241 6.72 14.66 -8.33
CA LEU A 241 6.98 15.36 -7.08
C LEU A 241 7.68 14.43 -6.07
N PRO A 242 8.48 14.98 -5.15
CA PRO A 242 8.96 14.20 -4.03
C PRO A 242 7.78 13.77 -3.15
N TRP A 243 7.85 12.51 -2.72
CA TRP A 243 6.81 11.81 -1.99
C TRP A 243 7.42 11.12 -0.78
N ASP A 244 6.78 11.27 0.37
CA ASP A 244 7.32 10.86 1.66
C ASP A 244 6.27 10.09 2.46
N CYS A 245 6.66 8.94 2.98
CA CYS A 245 5.84 8.07 3.81
C CYS A 245 6.39 8.06 5.22
N GLY A 246 5.61 8.51 6.21
CA GLY A 246 5.95 8.44 7.62
C GLY A 246 5.42 7.16 8.26
N LEU A 247 6.19 6.57 9.18
CA LEU A 247 5.85 5.32 9.86
C LEU A 247 6.07 5.49 11.36
N SER A 248 5.11 5.06 12.18
CA SER A 248 5.17 5.24 13.63
C SER A 248 4.31 4.22 14.39
N ASP A 249 4.33 4.31 15.72
CA ASP A 249 3.59 3.41 16.63
C ASP A 249 3.95 1.95 16.38
N TYR A 250 5.23 1.62 16.47
CA TYR A 250 5.72 0.26 16.25
C TYR A 250 5.25 -0.67 17.36
N ARG A 251 4.66 -1.82 17.00
CA ARG A 251 4.16 -2.83 17.94
C ARG A 251 4.53 -4.25 17.52
N PRO A 252 4.69 -5.18 18.48
CA PRO A 252 4.94 -6.58 18.15
C PRO A 252 3.74 -7.22 17.45
N GLN A 253 3.95 -7.93 16.35
CA GLN A 253 2.97 -8.73 15.59
C GLN A 253 3.68 -9.99 15.07
N ASP A 254 3.17 -11.18 15.39
CA ASP A 254 3.71 -12.47 14.91
C ASP A 254 5.24 -12.64 15.07
N GLY A 255 5.79 -12.15 16.19
CA GLY A 255 7.23 -12.21 16.49
C GLY A 255 8.09 -11.12 15.82
N MET A 256 7.46 -10.19 15.09
CA MET A 256 8.11 -9.07 14.42
C MET A 256 7.66 -7.73 15.01
N LEU A 257 8.44 -6.67 14.83
CA LEU A 257 8.05 -5.32 15.25
C LEU A 257 7.69 -4.48 14.01
N ILE A 258 6.43 -4.07 13.88
CA ILE A 258 5.92 -3.40 12.68
C ILE A 258 5.20 -2.08 13.02
N PRO A 259 5.18 -1.07 12.12
CA PRO A 259 4.49 0.19 12.38
C PRO A 259 2.98 0.02 12.31
N MET A 260 2.25 0.58 13.28
CA MET A 260 0.78 0.54 13.31
C MET A 260 0.14 1.80 12.71
N THR A 261 0.92 2.84 12.46
CA THR A 261 0.47 4.07 11.78
C THR A 261 1.35 4.38 10.59
N GLY A 262 0.72 4.64 9.44
CA GLY A 262 1.37 5.09 8.22
C GLY A 262 0.76 6.39 7.71
N GLU A 263 1.59 7.26 7.17
CA GLU A 263 1.18 8.53 6.57
C GLU A 263 1.82 8.70 5.20
N ALA A 264 1.09 9.18 4.20
CA ALA A 264 1.66 9.56 2.91
C ALA A 264 1.48 11.06 2.65
N ALA A 265 2.54 11.69 2.17
CA ALA A 265 2.61 13.13 1.96
C ALA A 265 3.33 13.50 0.66
N TRP A 266 2.87 14.59 0.05
CA TRP A 266 3.62 15.27 -1.01
C TRP A 266 4.54 16.30 -0.38
N VAL A 267 5.78 16.38 -0.86
CA VAL A 267 6.72 17.44 -0.45
C VAL A 267 6.79 18.47 -1.57
N ARG A 268 6.36 19.69 -1.26
CA ARG A 268 6.35 20.84 -2.17
C ARG A 268 7.25 21.95 -1.65
N SER A 269 7.38 23.04 -2.39
CA SER A 269 8.07 24.25 -1.96
C SER A 269 7.53 24.80 -0.62
N GLU A 270 6.23 24.64 -0.38
CA GLU A 270 5.56 25.09 0.85
C GLU A 270 5.77 24.12 2.03
N GLY A 271 6.39 22.96 1.79
CA GLY A 271 6.68 21.94 2.77
C GLY A 271 5.96 20.61 2.52
N ARG A 272 6.02 19.74 3.54
CA ARG A 272 5.42 18.41 3.53
C ARG A 272 3.93 18.50 3.85
N LYS A 273 3.08 18.02 2.94
CA LYS A 273 1.61 18.04 3.09
C LYS A 273 1.06 16.61 3.02
N ALA A 274 0.60 16.11 4.16
CA ALA A 274 -0.07 14.83 4.28
C ALA A 274 -1.37 14.82 3.46
N TYR A 275 -1.65 13.70 2.81
CA TYR A 275 -2.96 13.45 2.19
C TYR A 275 -3.57 12.12 2.61
N PHE A 276 -2.83 11.26 3.31
CA PHE A 276 -3.30 9.99 3.81
C PHE A 276 -2.72 9.74 5.19
N VAL A 277 -3.56 9.33 6.14
CA VAL A 277 -3.17 8.79 7.44
C VAL A 277 -3.95 7.49 7.64
N GLY A 278 -3.26 6.38 7.88
CA GLY A 278 -3.85 5.07 8.09
C GLY A 278 -3.36 4.44 9.39
N HIS A 279 -4.27 3.75 10.07
CA HIS A 279 -4.01 3.02 11.30
C HIS A 279 -4.38 1.55 11.09
N VAL A 280 -3.42 0.66 11.31
CA VAL A 280 -3.61 -0.79 11.24
C VAL A 280 -4.50 -1.22 12.40
N GLN A 281 -5.65 -1.81 12.08
CA GLN A 281 -6.55 -2.42 13.06
C GLN A 281 -6.26 -3.90 13.25
N LYS A 282 -5.86 -4.56 12.16
CA LYS A 282 -5.60 -6.00 12.15
C LYS A 282 -4.63 -6.36 11.06
N LEU A 283 -3.74 -7.29 11.37
CA LEU A 283 -2.73 -7.80 10.48
C LEU A 283 -2.68 -9.32 10.59
N ARG A 284 -2.56 -10.01 9.46
CA ARG A 284 -2.38 -11.46 9.40
C ARG A 284 -1.38 -11.80 8.32
N TYR A 285 -0.44 -12.67 8.63
CA TYR A 285 0.55 -13.15 7.67
C TYR A 285 0.24 -14.55 7.18
N ALA A 286 0.60 -14.80 5.92
CA ALA A 286 0.89 -16.13 5.41
C ALA A 286 2.41 -16.23 5.27
N PHE A 287 3.02 -17.30 5.77
CA PHE A 287 4.45 -17.53 5.70
C PHE A 287 4.79 -18.58 4.65
N LEU A 288 6.03 -18.55 4.17
CA LEU A 288 6.58 -19.65 3.38
C LEU A 288 6.66 -20.92 4.24
N PRO A 289 6.33 -22.10 3.67
CA PRO A 289 6.38 -23.37 4.38
C PRO A 289 7.82 -23.83 4.68
#